data_AF-A0A316B6F0-F1
#
_entry.id   AF-A0A316B6F0-F1
#
_cell.length_a   1.000
_cell.length_b   1.000
_cell.length_c   1.000
_cell.angle_alpha   90.00
_cell.angle_beta   90.00
_cell.angle_gamma   90.00
#
_symmetry.space_group_name_H-M   'P 1'
#
loop_
_entity.id
_entity.type
_entity.pdbx_description
1 polymer ?
#
loop_
_entity_poly.entity_id
_entity_poly.type
_entity_poly.pdbx_seq_one_letter_code
_entity_poly.pdbx_strand_id
1 'polypeptide(L)'
;MSETPLNKLKNKGMDCASAVLTRVDLAMEESKLRRCFTRLGQKLHGSIKTQLFTDVKNDSSMVELLGEIEERTKVIKELKSRLNKRVL
;
A
#
# COMPACT_ATOMS: atom_id res chain seq x y z
N MET A 1 -13.29 37.82 -4.79
CA MET A 1 -13.40 36.53 -5.53
C MET A 1 -14.68 35.86 -5.08
N SER A 2 -15.78 36.07 -5.80
CA SER A 2 -17.10 35.54 -5.43
C SER A 2 -17.17 34.04 -5.73
N GLU A 3 -17.25 33.21 -4.69
CA GLU A 3 -17.55 31.79 -4.82
C GLU A 3 -18.99 31.59 -5.30
N THR A 4 -19.19 31.49 -6.61
CA THR A 4 -20.49 31.11 -7.16
C THR A 4 -20.83 29.66 -6.79
N PRO A 5 -22.11 29.30 -6.56
CA PRO A 5 -22.54 27.94 -6.22
C PRO A 5 -22.03 26.86 -7.20
N LEU A 6 -21.87 27.21 -8.48
CA LEU A 6 -21.26 26.39 -9.52
C LEU A 6 -19.81 26.00 -9.24
N ASN A 7 -19.00 26.91 -8.70
CA ASN A 7 -17.61 26.62 -8.34
C ASN A 7 -17.53 25.65 -7.15
N LYS A 8 -18.45 25.76 -6.18
CA LYS A 8 -18.55 24.82 -5.06
C LYS A 8 -18.92 23.42 -5.52
N LEU A 9 -19.86 23.29 -6.46
CA LEU A 9 -20.28 22.00 -7.02
C LEU A 9 -19.15 21.35 -7.84
N LYS A 10 -18.46 22.13 -8.68
CA LYS A 10 -17.30 21.68 -9.46
C LYS A 10 -16.16 21.19 -8.56
N ASN A 11 -15.84 21.93 -7.51
CA ASN A 11 -14.78 21.55 -6.56
C ASN A 11 -15.15 20.25 -5.81
N LYS A 12 -16.38 20.14 -5.31
CA LYS A 12 -16.86 18.91 -4.66
C LYS A 12 -16.80 17.67 -5.57
N GLY A 13 -17.19 17.81 -6.84
CA GLY A 13 -17.09 16.71 -7.81
C GLY A 13 -15.65 16.27 -8.06
N MET A 14 -14.73 17.23 -8.17
CA MET A 14 -13.30 16.98 -8.34
C MET A 14 -12.69 16.30 -7.09
N ASP A 15 -13.10 16.73 -5.89
CA ASP A 15 -12.68 16.13 -4.62
C ASP A 15 -13.17 14.69 -4.49
N CYS A 16 -14.42 14.40 -4.87
CA CYS A 16 -14.97 13.05 -4.89
C CYS A 16 -14.21 12.13 -5.85
N ALA A 17 -13.99 12.56 -7.10
CA ALA A 17 -13.24 11.76 -8.08
C ALA A 17 -11.82 11.47 -7.60
N SER A 18 -11.14 12.48 -7.04
CA SER A 18 -9.79 12.34 -6.52
C SER A 18 -9.74 11.43 -5.27
N ALA A 19 -10.77 11.43 -4.43
CA ALA A 19 -10.88 10.50 -3.30
C ALA A 19 -11.15 9.06 -3.75
N VAL A 20 -11.96 8.84 -4.80
CA VAL A 20 -12.18 7.52 -5.39
C VAL A 20 -10.88 6.96 -5.98
N LEU A 21 -10.15 7.75 -6.77
CA LEU A 21 -8.85 7.35 -7.32
C LEU A 21 -7.87 6.97 -6.20
N THR A 22 -7.79 7.77 -5.14
CA THR A 22 -6.91 7.47 -3.99
C THR A 22 -7.31 6.15 -3.28
N ARG A 23 -8.61 5.80 -3.25
CA ARG A 23 -9.06 4.50 -2.72
C ARG A 23 -8.71 3.33 -3.63
N VAL A 24 -8.75 3.51 -4.94
CA VAL A 24 -8.32 2.49 -5.92
C VAL A 24 -6.81 2.24 -5.77
N ASP A 25 -6.01 3.30 -5.70
CA ASP A 25 -4.57 3.20 -5.47
C ASP A 25 -4.27 2.46 -4.15
N LEU A 26 -5.01 2.79 -3.09
CA LEU A 26 -4.89 2.12 -1.79
C LEU A 26 -5.19 0.63 -1.90
N ALA A 27 -6.30 0.25 -2.54
CA ALA A 27 -6.67 -1.15 -2.71
C ALA A 27 -5.64 -1.93 -3.54
N MET A 28 -5.06 -1.29 -4.56
CA MET A 28 -3.99 -1.86 -5.36
C MET A 28 -2.73 -2.12 -4.53
N GLU A 29 -2.27 -1.14 -3.74
CA GLU A 29 -1.09 -1.31 -2.90
C GLU A 29 -1.32 -2.34 -1.78
N GLU A 30 -2.50 -2.37 -1.16
CA GLU A 30 -2.84 -3.42 -0.18
C GLU A 30 -2.86 -4.82 -0.80
N SER A 31 -3.25 -4.95 -2.07
CA SER A 31 -3.19 -6.21 -2.82
C SER A 31 -1.75 -6.62 -3.13
N LYS A 32 -0.89 -5.67 -3.53
CA LYS A 32 0.55 -5.92 -3.71
C LYS A 32 1.21 -6.35 -2.39
N LEU A 33 0.95 -5.64 -1.29
CA LEU A 33 1.47 -5.99 0.04
C LEU A 33 1.05 -7.40 0.47
N ARG A 34 -0.21 -7.79 0.24
CA ARG A 34 -0.68 -9.17 0.47
C ARG A 34 0.15 -10.20 -0.29
N ARG A 35 0.43 -9.96 -1.57
CA ARG A 35 1.26 -10.86 -2.38
C ARG A 35 2.69 -10.98 -1.86
N CYS A 36 3.28 -9.88 -1.36
CA CYS A 36 4.60 -9.93 -0.72
C CYS A 36 4.58 -10.82 0.53
N PHE A 37 3.59 -10.66 1.41
CA PHE A 37 3.43 -11.52 2.58
C PHE A 37 3.18 -12.99 2.21
N THR A 38 2.41 -13.26 1.16
CA THR A 38 2.24 -14.63 0.65
C THR A 38 3.57 -15.23 0.19
N ARG A 39 4.38 -14.50 -0.58
CA ARG A 39 5.72 -14.96 -1.00
C ARG A 39 6.65 -15.18 0.20
N LEU A 40 6.62 -14.29 1.19
CA LEU A 40 7.40 -14.43 2.42
C LEU A 40 7.00 -15.71 3.16
N GLY A 41 5.70 -15.95 3.34
CA GLY A 41 5.19 -17.17 3.96
C GLY A 41 5.62 -18.44 3.22
N GLN A 42 5.57 -18.44 1.88
CA GLN A 42 6.03 -19.56 1.06
C GLN A 42 7.52 -19.85 1.23
N LYS A 43 8.36 -18.81 1.25
CA LYS A 43 9.81 -18.95 1.49
C LYS A 43 10.12 -19.49 2.88
N LEU A 44 9.49 -18.92 3.91
CA LEU A 44 9.66 -19.37 5.28
C LEU A 44 9.19 -20.82 5.44
N HIS A 45 8.03 -21.18 4.89
CA HIS A 45 7.52 -22.54 4.91
C HIS A 45 8.48 -23.54 4.24
N GLY A 46 9.05 -23.17 3.09
CA GLY A 46 10.08 -23.97 2.42
C GLY A 46 11.31 -24.19 3.30
N SER A 47 11.78 -23.13 3.96
CA SER A 47 12.97 -23.16 4.81
C SER A 47 12.77 -23.92 6.12
N ILE A 48 11.56 -23.85 6.70
CA ILE A 48 11.14 -24.68 7.84
C ILE A 48 11.22 -26.16 7.47
N LYS A 49 10.66 -26.52 6.31
CA LYS A 49 10.60 -27.92 5.86
C LYS A 49 11.99 -28.51 5.62
N THR A 50 12.95 -27.71 5.18
CA THR A 50 14.32 -28.16 4.90
C THR A 50 15.27 -28.02 6.11
N GLN A 51 14.80 -27.49 7.25
CA GLN A 51 15.62 -27.16 8.43
C GLN A 51 16.80 -26.20 8.14
N LEU A 52 16.79 -25.50 7.00
CA LEU A 52 17.84 -24.57 6.56
C LEU A 52 17.49 -23.12 6.91
N PHE A 53 17.15 -22.86 8.16
CA PHE A 53 16.78 -21.52 8.64
C PHE A 53 17.95 -20.53 8.61
N THR A 54 19.19 -21.01 8.75
CA THR A 54 20.40 -20.18 8.66
C THR A 54 20.55 -19.50 7.31
N ASP A 55 20.01 -20.10 6.26
CA ASP A 55 20.17 -19.62 4.89
C ASP A 55 19.19 -18.50 4.57
N VAL A 56 18.04 -18.44 5.26
CA VAL A 56 17.03 -17.37 5.13
C VAL A 56 17.60 -16.01 5.48
N LYS A 57 18.48 -15.95 6.49
CA LYS A 57 19.09 -14.69 6.94
C LYS A 57 20.04 -14.10 5.89
N ASN A 58 20.65 -14.95 5.07
CA ASN A 58 21.64 -14.55 4.06
C ASN A 58 21.07 -14.57 2.63
N ASP A 59 19.80 -14.95 2.45
CA ASP A 59 19.11 -14.89 1.16
C ASP A 59 18.84 -13.41 0.79
N SER A 60 19.59 -12.90 -0.20
CA SER A 60 19.42 -11.55 -0.73
C SER A 60 17.99 -11.29 -1.21
N SER A 61 17.34 -12.30 -1.78
CA SER A 61 15.97 -12.19 -2.26
C SER A 61 14.95 -12.23 -1.10
N MET A 62 15.37 -12.58 0.12
CA MET A 62 14.57 -12.40 1.34
C MET A 62 14.69 -10.95 1.85
N VAL A 63 15.89 -10.38 1.82
CA VAL A 63 16.13 -8.96 2.17
C VAL A 63 15.35 -8.03 1.24
N GLU A 64 15.41 -8.26 -0.07
CA GLU A 64 14.65 -7.48 -1.07
C GLU A 64 13.15 -7.53 -0.81
N LEU A 65 12.62 -8.71 -0.50
CA LEU A 65 11.19 -8.90 -0.23
C LEU A 65 10.75 -8.20 1.07
N LEU A 66 11.60 -8.17 2.10
CA LEU A 66 11.34 -7.38 3.31
C LEU A 66 11.39 -5.88 3.02
N GLY A 67 12.33 -5.42 2.19
CA GLY A 67 12.38 -4.03 1.72
C GLY A 67 11.11 -3.63 0.96
N GLU A 68 10.63 -4.49 0.06
CA GLU A 68 9.38 -4.25 -0.68
C GLU A 68 8.17 -4.16 0.27
N ILE A 69 8.10 -5.00 1.31
CA ILE A 69 7.04 -4.95 2.33
C ILE A 69 7.06 -3.60 3.07
N GLU A 70 8.23 -3.13 3.48
CA GLU A 70 8.38 -1.87 4.21
C GLU A 70 7.96 -0.68 3.34
N GLU A 71 8.43 -0.62 2.09
CA GLU A 71 8.09 0.43 1.16
C GLU A 71 6.57 0.50 0.92
N ARG A 72 5.94 -0.65 0.64
CA ARG A 72 4.48 -0.71 0.43
C ARG A 72 3.69 -0.29 1.66
N THR A 73 4.15 -0.69 2.85
CA THR A 73 3.52 -0.29 4.11
C THR A 73 3.56 1.23 4.29
N LYS A 74 4.69 1.86 3.95
CA LYS A 74 4.83 3.33 3.96
C LYS A 74 3.87 4.00 2.99
N VAL A 75 3.80 3.53 1.74
CA VAL A 75 2.89 4.07 0.71
C VAL A 75 1.43 3.95 1.16
N ILE A 76 1.02 2.80 1.70
CA ILE A 76 -0.33 2.58 2.23
C ILE A 76 -0.65 3.58 3.37
N LYS A 77 0.31 3.81 4.28
CA LYS A 77 0.15 4.78 5.37
C LYS A 77 -0.05 6.21 4.84
N GLU A 78 0.70 6.59 3.81
CA GLU A 78 0.57 7.89 3.14
C GLU A 78 -0.78 8.04 2.43
N LEU A 79 -1.24 7.02 1.69
CA LEU A 79 -2.55 7.01 1.03
C LEU A 79 -3.70 7.11 2.04
N LYS A 80 -3.62 6.37 3.15
CA LYS A 80 -4.60 6.46 4.25
C LYS A 80 -4.62 7.86 4.88
N SER A 81 -3.44 8.46 5.12
CA SER A 81 -3.31 9.83 5.62
C SER A 81 -3.96 10.86 4.67
N ARG A 82 -3.74 10.73 3.37
CA ARG A 82 -4.36 11.58 2.33
C ARG A 82 -5.88 11.47 2.31
N LEU A 83 -6.42 10.26 2.49
CA LEU A 83 -7.88 10.06 2.58
C LEU A 83 -8.45 10.69 3.85
N ASN A 84 -7.81 10.51 5.00
CA ASN A 84 -8.27 11.09 6.28
C ASN A 84 -8.27 12.62 6.27
N LYS A 85 -7.25 13.25 5.65
CA LYS A 85 -7.18 14.71 5.49
C LYS A 85 -8.29 15.30 4.61
N ARG A 86 -8.98 14.49 3.81
CA ARG A 86 -10.07 14.93 2.91
C ARG A 86 -11.47 14.69 3.47
N VAL A 87 -11.58 14.02 4.62
CA VAL A 87 -12.85 13.73 5.30
C VAL A 87 -13.17 14.79 6.38
N LEU A 88 -12.19 15.62 6.75
CA LEU A 88 -12.34 16.86 7.53
C LEU A 88 -12.52 18.05 6.59
#